data_AF-A0A4U7FAK4-F1
#
_entry.id   AF-A0A4U7FAK4-F1
#
_cell.length_a   1.000
_cell.length_b   1.000
_cell.length_c   1.000
_cell.angle_alpha   90.00
_cell.angle_beta   90.00
_cell.angle_gamma   90.00
#
_symmetry.space_group_name_H-M   'P 1'
#
loop_
_entity.id
_entity.type
_entity.pdbx_description
1 polymer ?
#
loop_
_entity_poly.entity_id
_entity_poly.type
_entity_poly.pdbx_seq_one_letter_code
_entity_poly.pdbx_strand_id
1 'polypeptide(L)'
;MNRRCVLSAVGTSALALSGCLNNRTEDGTAEGSGSVGGPSVTISLTHVAGDEAISLNSDVIRSEITEESPAVIELIAKNETESAIEYGTGAPAPFGALYDPDSPEAILWNKKYVESQHVETDGRRITGMNDIGISVRLSPEETRSETYEFAAPPGRYSIQRTGNPLTLGEETYELDITVSET
;
A
#
# COMPACT_ATOMS: atom_id res chain seq x y z
N MET A 1 -49.42 -2.93 37.78
CA MET A 1 -50.19 -4.19 37.62
C MET A 1 -50.69 -4.26 36.19
N ASN A 2 -50.74 -5.48 35.61
CA ASN A 2 -51.14 -5.91 34.24
C ASN A 2 -49.94 -6.09 33.29
N ARG A 3 -49.34 -7.30 33.15
CA ARG A 3 -49.82 -8.56 32.52
C ARG A 3 -50.15 -8.33 31.02
N ARG A 4 -49.69 -9.05 29.98
CA ARG A 4 -49.40 -10.50 29.79
C ARG A 4 -48.54 -10.73 28.51
N CYS A 5 -47.86 -11.89 28.46
CA CYS A 5 -47.38 -12.60 27.26
C CYS A 5 -48.52 -12.95 26.27
N VAL A 6 -48.18 -13.34 25.01
CA VAL A 6 -48.70 -14.54 24.30
C VAL A 6 -48.07 -14.75 22.89
N LEU A 7 -47.57 -15.99 22.72
CA LEU A 7 -47.44 -16.92 21.59
C LEU A 7 -47.06 -16.54 20.13
N SER A 8 -45.99 -17.21 19.69
CA SER A 8 -45.80 -18.12 18.53
C SER A 8 -46.78 -18.12 17.34
N ALA A 9 -46.21 -18.15 16.13
CA ALA A 9 -46.80 -18.80 14.96
C ALA A 9 -45.71 -19.52 14.14
N VAL A 10 -45.92 -20.81 13.91
CA VAL A 10 -45.20 -21.65 12.94
C VAL A 10 -45.85 -21.46 11.57
N GLY A 11 -45.04 -21.35 10.51
CA GLY A 11 -45.53 -21.29 9.13
C GLY A 11 -44.54 -21.95 8.17
N THR A 12 -44.71 -23.25 7.95
CA THR A 12 -44.13 -24.00 6.85
C THR A 12 -44.83 -23.66 5.54
N SER A 13 -44.06 -23.29 4.52
CA SER A 13 -44.52 -23.40 3.13
C SER A 13 -43.38 -23.90 2.26
N ALA A 14 -43.57 -25.12 1.76
CA ALA A 14 -42.77 -25.76 0.75
C ALA A 14 -43.05 -25.14 -0.63
N LEU A 15 -42.01 -25.02 -1.46
CA LEU A 15 -42.14 -25.00 -2.90
C LEU A 15 -41.23 -26.10 -3.46
N ALA A 16 -41.86 -27.17 -3.92
CA ALA A 16 -41.28 -28.08 -4.89
C ALA A 16 -41.49 -27.48 -6.29
N LEU A 17 -40.57 -27.73 -7.23
CA LEU A 17 -40.87 -28.14 -8.62
C LEU A 17 -39.56 -28.36 -9.41
N SER A 18 -39.45 -29.56 -10.01
CA SER A 18 -38.75 -29.96 -11.26
C SER A 18 -37.24 -29.73 -11.38
N GLY A 19 -36.36 -30.75 -11.50
CA GLY A 19 -36.23 -31.75 -12.59
C GLY A 19 -35.06 -31.31 -13.50
N CYS A 20 -34.00 -32.08 -13.84
CA CYS A 20 -33.89 -33.48 -14.23
C CYS A 20 -32.48 -34.05 -13.94
N LEU A 21 -32.41 -35.36 -13.72
CA LEU A 21 -31.22 -36.20 -13.87
C LEU A 21 -30.67 -36.12 -15.31
N ASN A 22 -29.35 -36.22 -15.53
CA ASN A 22 -28.68 -37.49 -15.89
C ASN A 22 -27.18 -37.32 -16.26
N ASN A 23 -26.33 -37.97 -15.46
CA ASN A 23 -25.20 -38.85 -15.79
C ASN A 23 -24.10 -38.50 -16.84
N ARG A 24 -22.86 -38.77 -16.38
CA ARG A 24 -21.72 -39.40 -17.11
C ARG A 24 -20.68 -38.46 -17.75
N THR A 25 -19.47 -38.45 -17.21
CA THR A 25 -18.27 -39.21 -17.67
C THR A 25 -17.04 -38.60 -17.01
N GLU A 26 -16.22 -39.44 -16.37
CA GLU A 26 -14.85 -39.11 -15.97
C GLU A 26 -14.06 -38.65 -17.20
N ASP A 27 -13.51 -37.43 -17.18
CA ASP A 27 -12.15 -37.21 -17.66
C ASP A 27 -11.61 -35.85 -17.22
N GLY A 28 -10.37 -35.85 -16.74
CA GLY A 28 -9.41 -34.75 -16.90
C GLY A 28 -9.76 -33.36 -16.34
N THR A 29 -9.05 -33.00 -15.28
CA THR A 29 -8.68 -31.63 -14.92
C THR A 29 -9.83 -30.77 -14.39
N ALA A 30 -10.17 -31.01 -13.11
CA ALA A 30 -10.54 -29.89 -12.26
C ALA A 30 -9.31 -28.99 -12.15
N GLU A 31 -9.17 -28.03 -13.06
CA GLU A 31 -8.44 -26.81 -12.75
C GLU A 31 -9.27 -26.09 -11.68
N GLY A 32 -9.09 -26.53 -10.44
CA GLY A 32 -9.37 -25.71 -9.30
C GLY A 32 -8.53 -24.45 -9.48
N SER A 33 -9.16 -23.38 -9.95
CA SER A 33 -8.75 -22.03 -9.57
C SER A 33 -9.00 -21.91 -8.07
N GLY A 34 -8.20 -22.64 -7.29
CA GLY A 34 -7.81 -22.16 -5.99
C GLY A 34 -7.10 -20.85 -6.28
N SER A 35 -7.71 -19.74 -5.88
CA SER A 35 -6.94 -18.57 -5.52
C SER A 35 -5.97 -19.06 -4.44
N VAL A 36 -4.80 -19.52 -4.85
CA VAL A 36 -3.66 -19.72 -3.97
C VAL A 36 -3.31 -18.28 -3.61
N GLY A 37 -3.91 -17.79 -2.53
CA GLY A 37 -3.80 -16.40 -2.12
C GLY A 37 -2.32 -16.08 -1.93
N GLY A 38 -1.78 -15.24 -2.82
CA GLY A 38 -0.44 -14.72 -2.67
C GLY A 38 -0.37 -13.83 -1.43
N PRO A 39 0.83 -13.52 -0.92
CA PRO A 39 0.98 -12.57 0.18
C PRO A 39 0.28 -11.25 -0.14
N SER A 40 -0.29 -10.60 0.88
CA SER A 40 -0.99 -9.33 0.71
C SER A 40 -0.39 -8.23 1.59
N VAL A 41 -0.43 -7.00 1.08
CA VAL A 41 0.15 -5.82 1.70
C VAL A 41 -0.92 -4.99 2.41
N THR A 42 -0.60 -4.57 3.63
CA THR A 42 -1.25 -3.46 4.32
C THR A 42 -0.20 -2.40 4.66
N ILE A 43 -0.58 -1.14 4.54
CA ILE A 43 0.25 0.02 4.85
C ILE A 43 -0.31 0.74 6.08
N SER A 44 0.56 1.30 6.89
CA SER A 44 0.19 2.16 8.02
C SER A 44 1.10 3.38 8.01
N LEU A 45 0.50 4.55 8.12
CA LEU A 45 1.19 5.82 8.13
C LEU A 45 0.85 6.55 9.43
N THR A 46 1.87 6.91 10.20
CA THR A 46 1.73 7.59 11.48
C THR A 46 2.43 8.93 11.42
N HIS A 47 1.73 10.01 11.74
CA HIS A 47 2.34 11.32 11.98
C HIS A 47 3.03 11.33 13.34
N VAL A 48 4.28 11.77 13.38
CA VAL A 48 5.15 11.68 14.57
C VAL A 48 5.44 13.06 15.15
N ALA A 49 5.69 14.04 14.29
CA ALA A 49 6.07 15.39 14.68
C ALA A 49 5.75 16.39 13.56
N GLY A 50 5.56 17.65 13.95
CA GLY A 50 5.23 18.75 13.05
C GLY A 50 3.97 19.48 13.50
N ASP A 51 3.50 20.42 12.69
CA ASP A 51 2.30 21.21 12.91
C ASP A 51 1.15 20.87 11.94
N GLU A 52 1.28 19.73 11.24
CA GLU A 52 0.33 19.21 10.25
C GLU A 52 0.17 20.13 9.03
N ALA A 53 1.16 20.97 8.72
CA ALA A 53 1.12 21.85 7.54
C ALA A 53 1.13 21.10 6.20
N ILE A 54 1.77 19.92 6.16
CA ILE A 54 1.72 18.99 5.02
C ILE A 54 1.14 17.67 5.51
N SER A 55 -0.03 17.27 5.02
CA SER A 55 -0.56 15.94 5.27
C SER A 55 0.06 14.93 4.30
N LEU A 56 0.39 13.73 4.79
CA LEU A 56 0.78 12.59 3.98
C LEU A 56 -0.26 11.48 4.14
N ASN A 57 -0.64 10.85 3.03
CA ASN A 57 -1.57 9.74 2.99
C ASN A 57 -1.04 8.63 2.07
N SER A 58 -1.63 7.45 2.18
CA SER A 58 -1.30 6.28 1.37
C SER A 58 -2.54 5.55 0.90
N ASP A 59 -2.59 5.22 -0.39
CA ASP A 59 -3.64 4.39 -0.98
C ASP A 59 -3.05 3.08 -1.52
N VAL A 60 -3.63 1.95 -1.14
CA VAL A 60 -3.25 0.63 -1.68
C VAL A 60 -4.09 0.35 -2.93
N ILE A 61 -3.51 0.61 -4.10
CA ILE A 61 -4.16 0.39 -5.40
C ILE A 61 -4.27 -1.12 -5.69
N ARG A 62 -3.24 -1.88 -5.33
CA ARG A 62 -3.20 -3.34 -5.42
C ARG A 62 -2.46 -3.91 -4.22
N SER A 63 -3.11 -4.75 -3.43
CA SER A 63 -2.52 -5.32 -2.21
C SER A 63 -1.79 -6.65 -2.45
N GLU A 64 -2.20 -7.44 -3.45
CA GLU A 64 -1.66 -8.77 -3.68
C GLU A 64 -0.27 -8.74 -4.33
N ILE A 65 0.60 -9.63 -3.85
CA ILE A 65 1.92 -9.92 -4.43
C ILE A 65 1.86 -11.30 -5.07
N THR A 66 2.21 -11.38 -6.35
CA THR A 66 2.39 -12.63 -7.10
C THR A 66 3.78 -12.69 -7.71
N GLU A 67 4.19 -13.85 -8.22
CA GLU A 67 5.47 -14.00 -8.92
C GLU A 67 5.60 -13.05 -10.13
N GLU A 68 4.46 -12.70 -10.74
CA GLU A 68 4.40 -11.88 -11.94
C GLU A 68 4.03 -10.41 -11.65
N SER A 69 3.52 -10.10 -10.45
CA SER A 69 3.00 -8.77 -10.13
C SER A 69 3.26 -8.33 -8.69
N PRO A 70 3.95 -7.19 -8.46
CA PRO A 70 4.11 -6.62 -7.13
C PRO A 70 2.81 -5.94 -6.65
N ALA A 71 2.69 -5.68 -5.35
CA ALA A 71 1.69 -4.75 -4.83
C ALA A 71 1.94 -3.33 -5.37
N VAL A 72 0.90 -2.49 -5.38
CA VAL A 72 0.97 -1.10 -5.86
C VAL A 72 0.38 -0.18 -4.81
N ILE A 73 1.18 0.81 -4.40
CA ILE A 73 0.89 1.76 -3.34
C ILE A 73 1.08 3.16 -3.91
N GLU A 74 0.16 4.07 -3.66
CA GLU A 74 0.32 5.49 -3.93
C GLU A 74 0.58 6.23 -2.61
N LEU A 75 1.58 7.11 -2.61
CA LEU A 75 1.78 8.09 -1.54
C LEU A 75 1.34 9.47 -2.03
N ILE A 76 0.68 10.21 -1.15
CA ILE A 76 0.00 11.47 -1.50
C ILE A 76 0.33 12.51 -0.43
N ALA A 77 1.08 13.55 -0.79
CA ALA A 77 1.33 14.69 0.08
C ALA A 77 0.49 15.89 -0.34
N LYS A 78 -0.14 16.56 0.62
CA LYS A 78 -0.99 17.73 0.39
C LYS A 78 -0.61 18.86 1.33
N ASN A 79 -0.55 20.07 0.79
CA ASN A 79 -0.42 21.28 1.60
C ASN A 79 -1.78 21.64 2.21
N GLU A 80 -1.86 21.62 3.54
CA GLU A 80 -3.10 21.93 4.28
C GLU A 80 -3.22 23.41 4.65
N THR A 81 -2.27 24.24 4.22
CA THR A 81 -2.22 25.66 4.55
C THR A 81 -2.67 26.55 3.39
N GLU A 82 -3.00 27.80 3.72
CA GLU A 82 -3.36 28.84 2.75
C GLU A 82 -2.14 29.51 2.09
N SER A 83 -0.92 29.06 2.43
CA SER A 83 0.35 29.61 1.92
C SER A 83 1.14 28.55 1.18
N ALA A 84 2.01 28.96 0.26
CA ALA A 84 2.89 28.01 -0.41
C ALA A 84 3.96 27.51 0.59
N ILE A 85 4.17 26.21 0.61
CA ILE A 85 5.17 25.54 1.45
C ILE A 85 6.22 24.88 0.55
N GLU A 86 7.43 24.78 1.06
CA GLU A 86 8.52 24.07 0.42
C GLU A 86 9.09 23.03 1.38
N TYR A 87 9.40 21.85 0.86
CA TYR A 87 10.05 20.80 1.63
C TYR A 87 11.25 20.20 0.89
N GLY A 88 12.25 19.79 1.68
CA GLY A 88 13.43 19.11 1.17
C GLY A 88 13.20 17.60 1.08
N THR A 89 13.34 17.04 -0.12
CA THR A 89 13.26 15.61 -0.40
C THR A 89 14.57 15.08 -0.97
N GLY A 90 14.65 13.76 -1.14
CA GLY A 90 15.79 13.09 -1.76
C GLY A 90 15.56 12.90 -3.26
N ALA A 91 16.56 12.36 -3.95
CA ALA A 91 16.33 11.91 -5.32
C ALA A 91 15.62 10.55 -5.36
N PRO A 92 14.66 10.36 -6.27
CA PRO A 92 13.96 11.38 -7.06
C PRO A 92 12.83 12.05 -6.27
N ALA A 93 12.50 13.31 -6.61
CA ALA A 93 11.27 13.93 -6.15
C ALA A 93 10.02 13.13 -6.59
N PRO A 94 8.92 13.15 -5.82
CA PRO A 94 8.66 14.04 -4.68
C PRO A 94 9.05 13.49 -3.30
N PHE A 95 9.27 12.18 -3.14
CA PHE A 95 9.50 11.57 -1.81
C PHE A 95 10.90 10.96 -1.63
N GLY A 96 11.75 11.01 -2.65
CA GLY A 96 13.05 10.36 -2.64
C GLY A 96 12.95 8.85 -2.83
N ALA A 97 14.07 8.18 -2.63
CA ALA A 97 14.07 6.74 -2.45
C ALA A 97 13.56 6.35 -1.07
N LEU A 98 12.70 5.33 -1.06
CA LEU A 98 12.03 4.83 0.13
C LEU A 98 12.28 3.33 0.26
N TYR A 99 12.92 2.92 1.35
CA TYR A 99 13.32 1.53 1.60
C TYR A 99 13.45 1.24 3.10
N ASP A 100 13.42 -0.04 3.46
CA ASP A 100 13.78 -0.50 4.79
C ASP A 100 15.31 -0.70 4.87
N PRO A 101 16.03 0.03 5.75
CA PRO A 101 17.48 -0.07 5.85
C PRO A 101 17.97 -1.43 6.36
N ASP A 102 17.14 -2.17 7.10
CA ASP A 102 17.44 -3.48 7.65
C ASP A 102 17.04 -4.62 6.68
N SER A 103 16.22 -4.32 5.66
CA SER A 103 15.71 -5.28 4.70
C SER A 103 15.91 -4.81 3.24
N PRO A 104 17.01 -5.17 2.57
CA PRO A 104 17.37 -4.64 1.24
C PRO A 104 16.41 -5.03 0.10
N GLU A 105 15.46 -5.93 0.36
CA GLU A 105 14.40 -6.31 -0.57
C GLU A 105 13.12 -5.49 -0.40
N ALA A 106 12.93 -4.83 0.75
CA ALA A 106 11.75 -4.02 1.03
C ALA A 106 11.97 -2.58 0.57
N ILE A 107 11.71 -2.36 -0.72
CA ILE A 107 11.84 -1.05 -1.38
C ILE A 107 10.49 -0.68 -1.99
N LEU A 108 10.04 0.55 -1.76
CA LEU A 108 8.98 1.14 -2.55
C LEU A 108 9.56 1.52 -3.92
N TRP A 109 9.48 0.60 -4.86
CA TRP A 109 10.16 0.70 -6.15
C TRP A 109 9.43 1.64 -7.11
N ASN A 110 10.17 2.55 -7.75
CA ASN A 110 9.66 3.41 -8.81
C ASN A 110 10.68 3.46 -9.97
N LYS A 111 10.19 3.46 -11.22
CA LYS A 111 11.04 3.52 -12.42
C LYS A 111 11.94 4.77 -12.47
N LYS A 112 11.53 5.86 -11.82
CA LYS A 112 12.33 7.08 -11.65
C LYS A 112 13.66 6.85 -10.95
N TYR A 113 13.81 5.74 -10.20
CA TYR A 113 15.10 5.38 -9.60
C TYR A 113 16.13 5.03 -10.67
N VAL A 114 15.73 4.28 -11.70
CA VAL A 114 16.61 3.91 -12.82
C VAL A 114 16.93 5.11 -13.71
N GLU A 115 15.99 6.05 -13.83
CA GLU A 115 16.16 7.27 -14.64
C GLU A 115 16.98 8.34 -13.91
N SER A 116 17.10 8.25 -12.59
CA SER A 116 17.81 9.22 -11.77
C SER A 116 19.32 8.99 -11.84
N GLN A 117 20.06 10.03 -12.20
CA GLN A 117 21.53 10.04 -12.09
C GLN A 117 22.05 10.02 -10.64
N HIS A 118 21.14 10.05 -9.65
CA HIS A 118 21.48 10.13 -8.22
C HIS A 118 21.15 8.84 -7.46
N VAL A 119 20.51 7.87 -8.11
CA VAL A 119 20.20 6.56 -7.53
C VAL A 119 20.86 5.50 -8.38
N GLU A 120 21.73 4.70 -7.77
CA GLU A 120 22.32 3.54 -8.41
C GLU A 120 21.47 2.32 -8.09
N THR A 121 21.11 1.57 -9.12
CA THR A 121 20.25 0.39 -9.00
C THR A 121 20.85 -0.82 -9.68
N ASP A 122 20.72 -2.00 -9.05
CA ASP A 122 20.92 -3.30 -9.68
C ASP A 122 19.59 -4.07 -9.67
N GLY A 123 18.98 -4.22 -10.84
CA GLY A 123 17.61 -4.72 -10.94
C GLY A 123 16.64 -3.83 -10.15
N ARG A 124 15.94 -4.40 -9.17
CA ARG A 124 15.02 -3.70 -8.26
C ARG A 124 15.62 -3.36 -6.90
N ARG A 125 16.94 -3.34 -6.79
CA ARG A 125 17.66 -3.00 -5.55
C ARG A 125 18.36 -1.66 -5.71
N ILE A 126 18.41 -0.88 -4.64
CA ILE A 126 19.22 0.32 -4.56
C ILE A 126 20.60 -0.08 -4.05
N THR A 127 21.65 0.19 -4.83
CA THR A 127 23.04 -0.17 -4.50
C THR A 127 23.87 1.03 -4.08
N GLY A 128 23.40 2.23 -4.38
CA GLY A 128 24.08 3.48 -4.05
C GLY A 128 23.15 4.66 -4.23
N MET A 129 23.43 5.75 -3.51
CA MET A 129 22.69 6.99 -3.65
C MET A 129 23.60 8.17 -3.36
N ASN A 130 23.50 9.20 -4.19
CA ASN A 130 24.08 10.49 -3.90
C ASN A 130 23.14 11.26 -2.98
N ASP A 131 23.63 11.66 -1.81
CA ASP A 131 22.86 12.49 -0.89
C ASP A 131 22.72 13.90 -1.46
N ILE A 132 21.58 14.15 -2.10
CA ILE A 132 21.20 15.46 -2.62
C ILE A 132 19.84 15.86 -2.05
N GLY A 133 19.76 17.11 -1.58
CA GLY A 133 18.49 17.75 -1.25
C GLY A 133 17.83 18.28 -2.51
N ILE A 134 16.66 17.73 -2.87
CA ILE A 134 15.79 18.30 -3.90
C ILE A 134 14.70 19.10 -3.19
N SER A 135 14.46 20.32 -3.63
CA SER A 135 13.38 21.14 -3.09
C SER A 135 12.08 20.91 -3.86
N VAL A 136 10.99 20.63 -3.15
CA VAL A 136 9.64 20.51 -3.74
C VAL A 136 8.75 21.58 -3.14
N ARG A 137 8.12 22.36 -4.02
CA ARG A 137 7.16 23.40 -3.64
C ARG A 137 5.74 22.88 -3.81
N LEU A 138 4.91 23.10 -2.79
CA LEU A 138 3.46 22.90 -2.82
C LEU A 138 2.78 24.26 -2.69
N SER A 139 1.97 24.61 -3.67
CA SER A 139 1.04 25.75 -3.58
C SER A 139 -0.05 25.46 -2.52
N PRO A 140 -0.82 26.46 -2.08
CA PRO A 140 -1.96 26.23 -1.18
C PRO A 140 -2.90 25.16 -1.73
N GLU A 141 -3.29 24.19 -0.90
CA GLU A 141 -4.12 23.03 -1.25
C GLU A 141 -3.57 22.11 -2.35
N GLU A 142 -2.34 22.33 -2.83
CA GLU A 142 -1.73 21.50 -3.86
C GLU A 142 -1.43 20.11 -3.31
N THR A 143 -1.68 19.10 -4.14
CA THR A 143 -1.36 17.71 -3.87
C THR A 143 -0.30 17.21 -4.84
N ARG A 144 0.66 16.44 -4.34
CA ARG A 144 1.62 15.68 -5.12
C ARG A 144 1.53 14.22 -4.74
N SER A 145 1.42 13.35 -5.72
CA SER A 145 1.42 11.91 -5.51
C SER A 145 2.48 11.19 -6.32
N GLU A 146 2.84 10.00 -5.86
CA GLU A 146 3.73 9.09 -6.57
C GLU A 146 3.31 7.64 -6.28
N THR A 147 3.31 6.82 -7.33
CA THR A 147 2.99 5.39 -7.24
C THR A 147 4.26 4.55 -7.15
N TYR A 148 4.21 3.53 -6.30
CA TYR A 148 5.29 2.62 -6.01
C TYR A 148 4.84 1.17 -6.15
N GLU A 149 5.75 0.34 -6.63
CA GLU A 149 5.61 -1.11 -6.62
C GLU A 149 6.30 -1.67 -5.37
N PHE A 150 5.67 -2.63 -4.69
CA PHE A 150 6.23 -3.26 -3.50
C PHE A 150 6.15 -4.78 -3.60
N ALA A 151 7.27 -5.46 -3.36
CA ALA A 151 7.34 -6.91 -3.26
C ALA A 151 8.43 -7.30 -2.26
N ALA A 152 8.02 -7.97 -1.20
CA ALA A 152 8.89 -8.51 -0.18
C ALA A 152 8.26 -9.80 0.39
N PRO A 153 9.04 -10.68 1.03
CA PRO A 153 8.49 -11.81 1.78
C PRO A 153 7.48 -11.39 2.86
N PRO A 154 6.71 -12.33 3.44
CA PRO A 154 5.88 -12.05 4.61
C PRO A 154 6.72 -11.47 5.77
N GLY A 155 6.25 -10.38 6.37
CA GLY A 155 7.02 -9.63 7.34
C GLY A 155 6.46 -8.25 7.66
N ARG A 156 7.20 -7.50 8.48
CA ARG A 156 6.95 -6.10 8.81
C ARG A 156 8.17 -5.29 8.44
N TYR A 157 7.95 -4.17 7.77
CA TYR A 157 9.00 -3.33 7.19
C TYR A 157 8.78 -1.88 7.59
N SER A 158 9.85 -1.22 8.02
CA SER A 158 9.83 0.20 8.36
C SER A 158 10.49 0.99 7.25
N ILE A 159 9.65 1.60 6.40
CA ILE A 159 10.10 2.28 5.20
C ILE A 159 10.57 3.68 5.59
N GLN A 160 11.82 3.97 5.26
CA GLN A 160 12.48 5.21 5.56
C GLN A 160 13.02 5.85 4.28
N ARG A 161 13.30 7.14 4.37
CA ARG A 161 14.19 7.80 3.41
C ARG A 161 15.63 7.54 3.88
N THR A 162 16.61 7.60 2.97
CA THR A 162 18.04 7.34 3.29
C THR A 162 18.47 7.94 4.62
N GLY A 163 18.70 7.05 5.61
CA GLY A 163 19.18 7.38 6.95
C GLY A 163 18.27 8.25 7.82
N ASN A 164 17.04 8.56 7.39
CA ASN A 164 16.13 9.47 8.09
C ASN A 164 14.65 9.04 7.94
N PRO A 165 13.81 9.30 8.96
CA PRO A 165 12.35 9.23 8.82
C PRO A 165 11.84 10.06 7.63
N LEU A 166 10.67 9.71 7.11
CA LEU A 166 10.07 10.44 6.01
C LEU A 166 9.64 11.84 6.49
N THR A 167 10.44 12.85 6.14
CA THR A 167 10.24 14.22 6.58
C THR A 167 9.84 15.10 5.40
N LEU A 168 8.71 15.80 5.51
CA LEU A 168 8.14 16.73 4.54
C LEU A 168 7.96 18.10 5.20
N GLY A 169 8.99 18.94 5.12
CA GLY A 169 8.99 20.24 5.79
C GLY A 169 9.33 20.04 7.26
N GLU A 170 8.46 20.49 8.15
CA GLU A 170 8.56 20.20 9.60
C GLU A 170 7.82 18.91 9.98
N GLU A 171 7.12 18.29 9.03
CA GLU A 171 6.30 17.10 9.25
C GLU A 171 7.13 15.82 9.15
N THR A 172 7.06 14.96 10.15
CA THR A 172 7.74 13.67 10.19
C THR A 172 6.73 12.53 10.26
N TYR A 173 6.91 11.55 9.40
CA TYR A 173 6.05 10.37 9.29
C TYR A 173 6.83 9.07 9.46
N GLU A 174 6.19 8.13 10.16
CA GLU A 174 6.57 6.72 10.16
C GLU A 174 5.68 5.98 9.17
N LEU A 175 6.32 5.21 8.27
CA LEU A 175 5.67 4.45 7.23
C LEU A 175 6.01 2.97 7.41
N ASP A 176 5.02 2.19 7.83
CA ASP A 176 5.17 0.75 8.03
C ASP A 176 4.37 -0.02 6.99
N ILE A 177 4.98 -1.07 6.46
CA ILE A 177 4.34 -2.01 5.54
C ILE A 177 4.34 -3.40 6.19
N THR A 178 3.16 -4.02 6.26
CA THR A 178 3.00 -5.41 6.69
C THR A 178 2.62 -6.28 5.49
N VAL A 179 3.40 -7.32 5.25
CA VAL A 179 3.09 -8.38 4.29
C VAL A 179 2.62 -9.59 5.07
N SER A 180 1.37 -10.00 4.84
CA SER A 180 0.77 -11.17 5.50
C SER A 180 0.72 -12.34 4.54
N GLU A 181 0.97 -13.55 5.06
CA GLU A 181 0.56 -14.78 4.38
C GLU A 181 -0.98 -14.83 4.32
N THR A 182 -1.52 -15.49 3.29
CA THR A 182 -2.96 -15.76 3.18
C THR A 182 -3.35 -17.02 3.94
#